data_AF-A0A929RX30-F1
#
_entry.id   AF-A0A929RX30-F1
#
_cell.length_a   1.000
_cell.length_b   1.000
_cell.length_c   1.000
_cell.angle_alpha   90.00
_cell.angle_beta   90.00
_cell.angle_gamma   90.00
#
_symmetry.space_group_name_H-M   'P 1'
#
loop_
_entity.id
_entity.type
_entity.pdbx_description
1 polymer ?
#
loop_
_entity_poly.entity_id
_entity_poly.type
_entity_poly.pdbx_seq_one_letter_code
_entity_poly.pdbx_strand_id
1 'polypeptide(L)'
;MKLRSLFVIALAACVCSAMAQKRKKAPKKAATVEAAATQIKPVGAEEFSYAMGVAQGSSLRDYLMKREGVDSLYLGEAIKMMQGNTPKQQAQLILAQAAGLKIAQMNDERVISEVNKAATGKSDTTYMSKEAFVRGLADVVLRRPHALREDSAQAIVERQFNFYKNKYKLENQAFLAANKQKKGVVTLPSGLQYRILKAGKGALATDSTLVEVNYEGRLTDGTIFDSSFKRGQTAKFKPTQVIKGWTEALKLMPEGSTWELYLPYNLAYGEKGTGSIPPYSTLIFKVEIVKVGAKE
;
A
#
# COMPACT_ATOMS: atom_id res chain seq x y z
N MET A 1 3.46 -16.16 10.53
CA MET A 1 3.18 -14.70 10.54
C MET A 1 2.17 -14.50 11.66
N LYS A 2 2.53 -13.85 12.78
CA LYS A 2 1.57 -13.64 13.88
C LYS A 2 0.45 -12.74 13.33
N LEU A 3 -0.80 -13.19 13.36
CA LEU A 3 -1.98 -12.54 12.75
C LEU A 3 -2.28 -11.11 13.29
N ARG A 4 -1.47 -10.61 14.22
CA ARG A 4 -1.64 -9.33 14.93
C ARG A 4 -1.46 -8.09 14.05
N SER A 5 -0.95 -8.20 12.83
CA SER A 5 -0.62 -7.03 11.99
C SER A 5 -1.72 -6.59 11.02
N LEU A 6 -2.87 -7.27 10.96
CA LEU A 6 -4.01 -6.85 10.11
C LEU A 6 -5.02 -5.95 10.83
N PHE A 7 -4.88 -5.73 12.15
CA PHE A 7 -5.81 -4.95 12.96
C PHE A 7 -5.07 -3.97 13.89
N VAL A 8 -4.31 -3.04 13.31
CA VAL A 8 -3.76 -1.90 14.07
C VAL A 8 -4.34 -0.61 13.50
N ILE A 9 -5.43 -0.15 14.10
CA ILE A 9 -5.92 1.22 13.96
C ILE A 9 -5.01 2.08 14.83
N ALA A 10 -4.10 2.83 14.20
CA ALA A 10 -3.33 3.86 14.87
C ALA A 10 -3.82 5.23 14.40
N LEU A 11 -4.54 5.93 15.28
CA LEU A 11 -4.87 7.35 15.15
C LEU A 11 -3.58 8.15 14.95
N ALA A 12 -3.45 8.80 13.79
CA ALA A 12 -2.45 9.84 13.60
C ALA A 12 -2.98 11.15 14.19
N ALA A 13 -2.57 11.46 15.42
CA ALA A 13 -2.65 12.83 15.92
C ALA A 13 -1.48 13.62 15.30
N CYS A 14 -1.79 14.74 14.65
CA CYS A 14 -0.84 15.70 14.12
C CYS A 14 0.22 16.06 15.17
N VAL A 15 1.47 15.69 14.92
CA VAL A 15 2.62 16.30 15.59
C VAL A 15 3.05 17.49 14.73
N CYS A 16 2.85 18.70 15.23
CA CYS A 16 3.44 19.91 14.67
C CYS A 16 4.97 19.76 14.62
N SER A 17 5.54 19.73 13.41
CA SER A 17 6.97 19.88 13.21
C SER A 17 7.35 21.36 13.38
N ALA A 18 7.81 21.73 14.57
CA ALA A 18 8.55 22.98 14.74
C ALA A 18 9.94 22.80 14.12
N MET A 19 10.21 23.43 12.97
CA MET A 19 11.56 23.53 12.42
C MET A 19 12.43 24.42 13.32
N ALA A 20 13.41 23.83 13.99
CA ALA A 20 14.49 24.56 14.62
C ALA A 20 15.50 25.03 13.54
N GLN A 21 15.52 26.33 13.22
CA GLN A 21 16.52 26.92 12.34
C GLN A 21 17.85 27.16 13.09
N LYS A 22 18.94 26.55 12.58
CA LYS A 22 20.32 26.81 13.01
C LYS A 22 20.72 28.26 12.76
N ARG A 23 21.20 28.96 13.81
CA ARG A 23 21.86 30.27 13.70
C ARG A 23 23.15 30.16 12.88
N LYS A 24 23.25 30.87 11.75
CA LYS A 24 24.52 31.19 11.07
C LYS A 24 24.86 32.67 11.23
N LYS A 25 26.14 32.96 11.47
CA LYS A 25 26.72 34.31 11.69
C LYS A 25 26.56 35.22 10.46
N ALA A 26 26.37 36.51 10.72
CA ALA A 26 26.22 37.58 9.74
C ALA A 26 27.57 38.13 9.21
N PRO A 27 27.59 38.71 7.99
CA PRO A 27 28.51 39.79 7.64
C PRO A 27 27.81 41.15 7.49
N LYS A 28 28.62 42.22 7.62
CA LYS A 28 28.25 43.63 7.83
C LYS A 28 27.82 44.39 6.55
N LYS A 29 26.80 45.25 6.77
CA LYS A 29 26.51 46.63 6.27
C LYS A 29 26.76 47.02 4.80
N ALA A 30 25.68 47.45 4.14
CA ALA A 30 25.39 48.81 3.60
C ALA A 30 24.23 48.66 2.58
N ALA A 31 23.24 49.53 2.38
CA ALA A 31 22.99 50.91 2.78
C ALA A 31 21.46 51.12 2.95
N THR A 32 21.13 52.15 3.71
CA THR A 32 19.80 52.61 4.14
C THR A 32 18.96 53.18 3.01
N VAL A 33 17.75 52.62 2.85
CA VAL A 33 16.55 53.39 2.51
C VAL A 33 15.63 53.22 3.72
N GLU A 34 15.63 54.19 4.63
CA GLU A 34 14.66 54.21 5.74
C GLU A 34 13.30 54.57 5.16
N ALA A 35 12.56 53.55 4.70
CA ALA A 35 11.12 53.62 4.68
C ALA A 35 10.69 53.84 6.13
N ALA A 36 10.00 54.95 6.42
CA ALA A 36 9.50 55.27 7.75
C ALA A 36 8.87 54.01 8.35
N ALA A 37 9.54 53.43 9.35
CA ALA A 37 9.10 52.21 9.99
C ALA A 37 7.78 52.52 10.68
N THR A 38 6.68 52.22 9.98
CA THR A 38 5.34 52.34 10.53
C THR A 38 5.36 51.42 11.75
N GLN A 39 5.30 51.99 12.95
CA GLN A 39 5.30 51.19 14.18
C GLN A 39 4.09 50.27 14.11
N ILE A 40 4.35 48.98 13.85
CA ILE A 40 3.32 47.96 13.82
C ILE A 40 2.83 47.81 15.26
N LYS A 41 1.59 48.25 15.51
CA LYS A 41 0.95 48.08 16.81
C LYS A 41 0.46 46.64 16.95
N PRO A 42 0.60 46.00 18.12
CA PRO A 42 -0.01 44.71 18.36
C PRO A 42 -1.52 44.82 18.32
N VAL A 43 -2.19 43.77 17.83
CA VAL A 43 -3.66 43.62 17.93
C VAL A 43 -4.05 43.06 19.30
N GLY A 44 -5.29 43.31 19.71
CA GLY A 44 -5.84 42.76 20.96
C GLY A 44 -5.98 41.23 20.90
N ALA A 45 -5.96 40.56 22.06
CA ALA A 45 -6.03 39.10 22.12
C ALA A 45 -7.33 38.52 21.53
N GLU A 46 -8.46 39.20 21.73
CA GLU A 46 -9.76 38.81 21.18
C GLU A 46 -9.80 38.97 19.65
N GLU A 47 -9.39 40.14 19.15
CA GLU A 47 -9.30 40.43 17.71
C GLU A 47 -8.35 39.44 17.01
N PHE A 48 -7.19 39.19 17.62
CA PHE A 48 -6.24 38.19 17.14
C PHE A 48 -6.87 36.79 17.10
N SER A 49 -7.53 36.36 18.17
CA SER A 49 -8.13 35.02 18.26
C SER A 49 -9.25 34.84 17.24
N TYR A 50 -10.11 35.85 17.07
CA TYR A 50 -11.17 35.86 16.07
C TYR A 50 -10.59 35.84 14.65
N ALA A 51 -9.61 36.70 14.34
CA ALA A 51 -8.95 36.74 13.05
C ALA A 51 -8.26 35.42 12.71
N MET A 52 -7.61 34.78 13.69
CA MET A 52 -7.04 33.43 13.53
C MET A 52 -8.11 32.39 13.21
N GLY A 53 -9.27 32.45 13.87
CA GLY A 53 -10.41 31.57 13.57
C GLY A 53 -10.93 31.76 12.15
N VAL A 54 -11.17 33.01 11.73
CA VAL A 54 -11.61 33.37 10.37
C VAL A 54 -10.60 32.89 9.32
N ALA A 55 -9.31 33.12 9.55
CA ALA A 55 -8.23 32.71 8.63
C ALA A 55 -8.17 31.18 8.42
N GLN A 56 -8.55 30.39 9.42
CA GLN A 56 -8.52 28.92 9.37
C GLN A 56 -9.86 28.29 8.97
N GLY A 57 -10.97 29.05 9.01
CA GLY A 57 -12.32 28.52 8.87
C GLY A 57 -12.60 27.81 7.55
N SER A 58 -12.08 28.32 6.43
CA SER A 58 -12.21 27.67 5.11
C SER A 58 -11.47 26.33 5.07
N SER A 59 -10.28 26.27 5.66
CA SER A 59 -9.48 25.02 5.75
C SER A 59 -10.18 23.98 6.61
N LEU A 60 -10.78 24.39 7.72
CA LEU A 60 -11.56 23.50 8.59
C LEU A 60 -12.81 22.96 7.87
N ARG A 61 -13.54 23.82 7.14
CA ARG A 61 -14.69 23.40 6.33
C ARG A 61 -14.29 22.32 5.32
N ASP A 62 -13.23 22.58 4.57
CA ASP A 62 -12.70 21.65 3.58
C ASP A 62 -12.25 20.33 4.23
N TYR A 63 -11.61 20.40 5.39
CA TYR A 63 -11.23 19.22 6.15
C TYR A 63 -12.44 18.39 6.55
N LEU A 64 -13.45 19.01 7.18
CA LEU A 64 -14.65 18.30 7.64
C LEU A 64 -15.38 17.61 6.47
N MET A 65 -15.51 18.30 5.34
CA MET A 65 -16.21 17.73 4.18
C MET A 65 -15.37 16.70 3.43
N LYS A 66 -14.11 17.01 3.10
CA LYS A 66 -13.28 16.19 2.21
C LYS A 66 -12.52 15.08 2.92
N ARG A 67 -12.16 15.27 4.20
CA ARG A 67 -11.40 14.29 4.99
C ARG A 67 -12.26 13.49 5.94
N GLU A 68 -13.15 14.13 6.69
CA GLU A 68 -14.02 13.43 7.64
C GLU A 68 -15.38 13.03 7.02
N GLY A 69 -15.69 13.48 5.79
CA GLY A 69 -16.91 13.09 5.09
C GLY A 69 -18.19 13.70 5.67
N VAL A 70 -18.10 14.79 6.44
CA VAL A 70 -19.25 15.47 7.02
C VAL A 70 -20.01 16.20 5.92
N ASP A 71 -21.29 15.87 5.73
CA ASP A 71 -22.15 16.62 4.82
C ASP A 71 -22.23 18.10 5.25
N SER A 72 -22.21 19.00 4.27
CA SER A 72 -22.36 20.43 4.47
C SER A 72 -23.53 20.83 5.37
N LEU A 73 -24.64 20.08 5.34
CA LEU A 73 -25.84 20.30 6.16
C LEU A 73 -25.58 20.13 7.66
N TYR A 74 -24.54 19.37 8.03
CA TYR A 74 -24.21 19.04 9.43
C TYR A 74 -22.94 19.74 9.93
N LEU A 75 -22.32 20.65 9.16
CA LEU A 75 -21.15 21.40 9.61
C LEU A 75 -21.42 22.21 10.88
N GLY A 76 -22.64 22.72 11.05
CA GLY A 76 -23.06 23.44 12.25
C GLY A 76 -22.97 22.59 13.52
N GLU A 77 -23.32 21.30 13.43
CA GLU A 77 -23.21 20.37 14.56
C GLU A 77 -21.75 20.10 14.95
N ALA A 78 -20.84 20.05 13.97
CA ALA A 78 -19.41 19.92 14.25
C ALA A 78 -18.87 21.14 15.01
N ILE A 79 -19.24 22.37 14.60
CA ILE A 79 -18.85 23.60 15.29
C ILE A 79 -19.44 23.66 16.71
N LYS A 80 -20.70 23.27 16.87
CA LYS A 80 -21.37 23.20 18.18
C LYS A 80 -20.62 22.28 19.14
N MET A 81 -20.12 21.14 18.67
CA MET A 81 -19.29 20.24 19.48
C MET A 81 -17.93 20.86 19.87
N MET A 82 -17.30 21.64 18.97
CA MET A 82 -16.04 22.32 19.27
C MET A 82 -16.17 23.42 20.33
N GLN A 83 -17.34 24.04 20.45
CA GLN A 83 -17.61 25.07 21.45
C GLN A 83 -17.64 24.51 22.89
N GLY A 84 -17.67 23.18 23.07
CA GLY A 84 -17.45 22.54 24.37
C GLY A 84 -18.61 22.63 25.37
N ASN A 85 -19.76 23.15 24.95
CA ASN A 85 -20.93 23.31 25.82
C ASN A 85 -21.76 22.02 25.99
N THR A 86 -21.36 20.92 25.36
CA THR A 86 -22.07 19.64 25.42
C THR A 86 -21.80 18.92 26.76
N PRO A 87 -22.83 18.48 27.49
CA PRO A 87 -22.66 17.70 28.71
C PRO A 87 -21.76 16.48 28.49
N LYS A 88 -20.85 16.21 29.45
CA LYS A 88 -19.81 15.17 29.31
C LYS A 88 -20.38 13.79 28.92
N GLN A 89 -21.50 13.39 29.51
CA GLN A 89 -22.14 12.10 29.19
C GLN A 89 -22.65 12.05 27.74
N GLN A 90 -23.26 13.15 27.27
CA GLN A 90 -23.73 13.27 25.88
C GLN A 90 -22.54 13.31 24.90
N ALA A 91 -21.47 14.03 25.24
CA ALA A 91 -20.26 14.04 24.42
C ALA A 91 -19.63 12.64 24.29
N GLN A 92 -19.62 11.85 25.38
CA GLN A 92 -19.15 10.46 25.33
C GLN A 92 -20.05 9.55 24.48
N LEU A 93 -21.38 9.74 24.54
CA LEU A 93 -22.30 9.01 23.68
C LEU A 93 -22.05 9.30 22.20
N ILE A 94 -21.92 10.58 21.84
CA ILE A 94 -21.61 11.01 20.47
C ILE A 94 -20.28 10.42 20.01
N LEU A 95 -19.25 10.47 20.86
CA LEU A 95 -17.95 9.89 20.56
C LEU A 95 -18.04 8.38 20.29
N ALA A 96 -18.77 7.63 21.12
CA ALA A 96 -18.96 6.19 20.94
C ALA A 96 -19.70 5.86 19.62
N GLN A 97 -20.75 6.61 19.28
CA GLN A 97 -21.48 6.46 18.03
C GLN A 97 -20.62 6.78 16.82
N ALA A 98 -19.89 7.90 16.86
CA ALA A 98 -18.97 8.30 15.79
C ALA A 98 -17.86 7.26 15.57
N ALA A 99 -17.28 6.72 16.65
CA ALA A 99 -16.30 5.65 16.58
C ALA A 99 -16.87 4.38 15.94
N GLY A 100 -18.08 3.96 16.35
CA GLY A 100 -18.76 2.80 15.77
C GLY A 100 -19.05 2.95 14.27
N LEU A 101 -19.54 4.12 13.85
CA LEU A 101 -19.78 4.44 12.44
C LEU A 101 -18.49 4.41 11.62
N LYS A 102 -17.41 5.03 12.13
CA LYS A 102 -16.11 5.07 11.44
C LYS A 102 -15.51 3.67 11.25
N ILE A 103 -15.61 2.81 12.27
CA ILE A 103 -15.17 1.40 12.15
C ILE A 103 -16.02 0.64 11.13
N ALA A 104 -17.34 0.86 11.11
CA ALA A 104 -18.22 0.23 10.13
C ALA A 104 -17.87 0.64 8.69
N GLN A 105 -17.64 1.94 8.45
CA GLN A 105 -17.20 2.46 7.15
C GLN A 105 -15.85 1.87 6.72
N MET A 106 -14.85 1.85 7.61
CA MET A 106 -13.56 1.23 7.33
C MET A 106 -13.71 -0.26 6.94
N ASN A 107 -14.62 -0.98 7.62
CA ASN A 107 -14.85 -2.38 7.34
C ASN A 107 -15.51 -2.60 5.97
N ASP A 108 -16.51 -1.78 5.62
CA ASP A 108 -17.26 -1.88 4.37
C ASP A 108 -16.41 -1.47 3.15
N GLU A 109 -15.59 -0.43 3.26
CA GLU A 109 -14.83 0.11 2.13
C GLU A 109 -13.69 -0.80 1.67
N ARG A 110 -13.03 -1.53 2.60
CA ARG A 110 -11.79 -2.26 2.30
C ARG A 110 -11.65 -3.60 3.00
N VAL A 111 -12.00 -3.68 4.28
CA VAL A 111 -11.66 -4.88 5.08
C VAL A 111 -12.44 -6.10 4.61
N ILE A 112 -13.76 -6.00 4.41
CA ILE A 112 -14.58 -7.17 4.05
C ILE A 112 -14.14 -7.75 2.70
N SER A 113 -13.90 -6.88 1.70
CA SER A 113 -13.45 -7.31 0.37
C SER A 113 -12.09 -8.03 0.42
N GLU A 114 -11.10 -7.46 1.13
CA GLU A 114 -9.77 -8.07 1.24
C GLU A 114 -9.79 -9.35 2.09
N VAL A 115 -10.60 -9.39 3.16
CA VAL A 115 -10.78 -10.60 3.96
C VAL A 115 -11.44 -11.70 3.14
N ASN A 116 -12.47 -11.39 2.36
CA ASN A 116 -13.09 -12.38 1.49
C ASN A 116 -12.11 -12.86 0.42
N LYS A 117 -11.33 -11.96 -0.19
CA LYS A 117 -10.28 -12.35 -1.14
C LYS A 117 -9.28 -13.31 -0.50
N ALA A 118 -8.81 -13.03 0.71
CA ALA A 118 -7.90 -13.92 1.43
C ALA A 118 -8.57 -15.24 1.85
N ALA A 119 -9.87 -15.20 2.20
CA ALA A 119 -10.63 -16.34 2.69
C ALA A 119 -11.19 -17.22 1.57
N THR A 120 -11.33 -16.73 0.34
CA THR A 120 -12.02 -17.44 -0.76
C THR A 120 -11.31 -17.37 -2.10
N GLY A 121 -10.24 -16.58 -2.21
CA GLY A 121 -9.61 -16.23 -3.48
C GLY A 121 -10.42 -15.24 -4.33
N LYS A 122 -11.59 -14.78 -3.87
CA LYS A 122 -12.48 -13.85 -4.59
C LYS A 122 -12.74 -12.59 -3.77
N SER A 123 -12.69 -11.43 -4.41
CA SER A 123 -12.99 -10.14 -3.77
C SER A 123 -14.50 -9.83 -3.63
N ASP A 124 -15.36 -10.87 -3.64
CA ASP A 124 -16.79 -10.67 -3.43
C ASP A 124 -17.10 -10.31 -1.97
N THR A 125 -18.33 -9.88 -1.68
CA THR A 125 -18.77 -9.50 -0.33
C THR A 125 -19.67 -10.54 0.32
N THR A 126 -19.81 -11.73 -0.28
CA THR A 126 -20.84 -12.71 0.08
C THR A 126 -20.38 -13.75 1.10
N TYR A 127 -19.06 -13.96 1.25
CA TYR A 127 -18.55 -14.99 2.15
C TYR A 127 -18.62 -14.61 3.62
N MET A 128 -18.09 -13.44 3.98
CA MET A 128 -18.16 -12.91 5.34
C MET A 128 -19.52 -12.24 5.60
N SER A 129 -20.32 -12.82 6.50
CA SER A 129 -21.54 -12.15 6.99
C SER A 129 -21.18 -11.00 7.93
N LYS A 130 -21.61 -9.79 7.56
CA LYS A 130 -21.44 -8.58 8.38
C LYS A 130 -22.15 -8.73 9.73
N GLU A 131 -23.36 -9.30 9.73
CA GLU A 131 -24.17 -9.49 10.93
C GLU A 131 -23.49 -10.45 11.91
N ALA A 132 -22.99 -11.58 11.41
CA ALA A 132 -22.28 -12.56 12.23
C ALA A 132 -20.96 -11.97 12.77
N PHE A 133 -20.23 -11.22 11.94
CA PHE A 133 -19.00 -10.57 12.36
C PHE A 133 -19.23 -9.54 13.47
N VAL A 134 -20.20 -8.64 13.29
CA VAL A 134 -20.55 -7.64 14.29
C VAL A 134 -21.07 -8.29 15.57
N ARG A 135 -21.83 -9.39 15.47
CA ARG A 135 -22.27 -10.17 16.64
C ARG A 135 -21.07 -10.71 17.43
N GLY A 136 -20.10 -11.33 16.75
CA GLY A 136 -18.88 -11.82 17.39
C GLY A 136 -18.09 -10.71 18.09
N LEU A 137 -17.95 -9.53 17.47
CA LEU A 137 -17.33 -8.37 18.09
C LEU A 137 -18.11 -7.88 19.32
N ALA A 138 -19.44 -7.78 19.20
CA ALA A 138 -20.31 -7.33 20.27
C ALA A 138 -20.27 -8.28 21.47
N ASP A 139 -20.23 -9.58 21.24
CA ASP A 139 -20.19 -10.57 22.32
C ASP A 139 -18.91 -10.44 23.14
N VAL A 140 -17.76 -10.22 22.50
CA VAL A 140 -16.47 -10.00 23.19
C VAL A 140 -16.45 -8.62 23.89
N VAL A 141 -16.75 -7.54 23.17
CA VAL A 141 -16.62 -6.16 23.70
C VAL A 141 -17.60 -5.90 24.84
N LEU A 142 -18.82 -6.41 24.73
CA LEU A 142 -19.87 -6.23 25.75
C LEU A 142 -19.88 -7.37 26.79
N ARG A 143 -18.91 -8.28 26.75
CA ARG A 143 -18.77 -9.43 27.66
C ARG A 143 -20.03 -10.28 27.75
N ARG A 144 -20.69 -10.49 26.61
CA ARG A 144 -21.87 -11.37 26.54
C ARG A 144 -21.41 -12.83 26.57
N PRO A 145 -22.24 -13.76 27.08
CA PRO A 145 -21.92 -15.18 27.00
C PRO A 145 -21.77 -15.63 25.55
N HIS A 146 -20.66 -16.30 25.23
CA HIS A 146 -20.43 -16.94 23.93
C HIS A 146 -19.65 -18.25 24.12
N ALA A 147 -19.88 -19.23 23.24
CA ALA A 147 -19.28 -20.56 23.37
C ALA A 147 -17.84 -20.64 22.81
N LEU A 148 -17.47 -19.72 21.91
CA LEU A 148 -16.19 -19.79 21.20
C LEU A 148 -15.10 -19.04 21.96
N ARG A 149 -14.03 -19.75 22.35
CA ARG A 149 -12.82 -19.12 22.93
C ARG A 149 -12.04 -18.38 21.84
N GLU A 150 -11.35 -17.30 22.21
CA GLU A 150 -10.57 -16.47 21.27
C GLU A 150 -9.52 -17.29 20.49
N ASP A 151 -8.75 -18.15 21.17
CA ASP A 151 -7.76 -19.02 20.51
C ASP A 151 -8.41 -20.00 19.52
N SER A 152 -9.61 -20.50 19.85
CA SER A 152 -10.37 -21.38 18.95
C SER A 152 -10.91 -20.61 17.74
N ALA A 153 -11.38 -19.37 17.94
CA ALA A 153 -11.80 -18.49 16.85
C ALA A 153 -10.62 -18.20 15.90
N GLN A 154 -9.45 -17.88 16.47
CA GLN A 154 -8.23 -17.65 15.72
C GLN A 154 -7.83 -18.87 14.87
N ALA A 155 -7.91 -20.08 15.45
CA ALA A 155 -7.59 -21.31 14.73
C ALA A 155 -8.56 -21.59 13.56
N ILE A 156 -9.84 -21.23 13.68
CA ILE A 156 -10.83 -21.35 12.60
C ILE A 156 -10.46 -20.40 11.44
N VAL A 157 -10.18 -19.14 11.76
CA VAL A 157 -9.78 -18.13 10.77
C VAL A 157 -8.49 -18.53 10.05
N GLU A 158 -7.47 -18.96 10.81
CA GLU A 158 -6.18 -19.40 10.25
C GLU A 158 -6.34 -20.61 9.34
N ARG A 159 -7.19 -21.58 9.71
CA ARG A 159 -7.47 -22.75 8.87
C ARG A 159 -7.99 -22.34 7.50
N GLN A 160 -8.94 -21.40 7.46
CA GLN A 160 -9.52 -20.92 6.21
C GLN A 160 -8.47 -20.23 5.33
N PHE A 161 -7.71 -19.29 5.89
CA PHE A 161 -6.65 -18.60 5.14
C PHE A 161 -5.55 -19.55 4.68
N ASN A 162 -5.17 -20.53 5.52
CA ASN A 162 -4.17 -21.52 5.14
C ASN A 162 -4.65 -22.43 4.00
N PHE A 163 -5.93 -22.79 3.99
CA PHE A 163 -6.52 -23.55 2.88
C PHE A 163 -6.36 -22.82 1.55
N TYR A 164 -6.79 -21.56 1.46
CA TYR A 164 -6.70 -20.79 0.22
C TYR A 164 -5.28 -20.42 -0.17
N LYS A 165 -4.41 -20.12 0.80
CA LYS A 165 -2.97 -19.93 0.55
C LYS A 165 -2.34 -21.19 -0.05
N ASN A 166 -2.66 -22.37 0.48
CA ASN A 166 -2.14 -23.63 -0.04
C ASN A 166 -2.72 -23.96 -1.42
N LYS A 167 -4.02 -23.71 -1.63
CA LYS A 167 -4.66 -23.84 -2.94
C LYS A 167 -3.95 -22.97 -3.99
N TYR A 168 -3.73 -21.69 -3.69
CA TYR A 168 -3.03 -20.77 -4.58
C TYR A 168 -1.60 -21.23 -4.88
N LYS A 169 -0.86 -21.72 -3.87
CA LYS A 169 0.47 -22.32 -4.06
C LYS A 169 0.43 -23.48 -5.06
N LEU A 170 -0.52 -24.40 -4.91
CA LEU A 170 -0.67 -25.57 -5.79
C LEU A 170 -1.04 -25.16 -7.22
N GLU A 171 -1.95 -24.19 -7.38
CA GLU A 171 -2.32 -23.64 -8.70
C GLU A 171 -1.13 -23.02 -9.42
N ASN A 172 -0.27 -22.28 -8.71
CA ASN A 172 0.95 -21.71 -9.26
C ASN A 172 1.98 -22.79 -9.65
N GLN A 173 2.11 -23.84 -8.85
CA GLN A 173 2.96 -24.99 -9.19
C GLN A 173 2.42 -25.75 -10.43
N ALA A 174 1.11 -25.96 -10.50
CA ALA A 174 0.45 -26.59 -11.65
C ALA A 174 0.61 -25.74 -12.92
N PHE A 175 0.49 -24.41 -12.81
CA PHE A 175 0.75 -23.49 -13.91
C PHE A 175 2.15 -23.71 -14.50
N LEU A 176 3.19 -23.71 -13.65
CA LEU A 176 4.57 -23.95 -14.11
C LEU A 176 4.77 -25.36 -14.68
N ALA A 177 4.15 -26.38 -14.09
CA ALA A 177 4.22 -27.75 -14.56
C ALA A 177 3.59 -27.93 -15.96
N ALA A 178 2.50 -27.22 -16.24
CA ALA A 178 1.90 -27.18 -17.57
C ALA A 178 2.70 -26.29 -18.53
N ASN A 179 3.23 -25.16 -18.05
CA ASN A 179 3.93 -24.19 -18.89
C ASN A 179 5.23 -24.75 -19.49
N LYS A 180 6.00 -25.56 -18.73
CA LYS A 180 7.22 -26.20 -19.25
C LYS A 180 6.98 -27.15 -20.42
N GLN A 181 5.75 -27.61 -20.64
CA GLN A 181 5.39 -28.50 -21.75
C GLN A 181 5.01 -27.72 -23.02
N LYS A 182 4.88 -26.39 -22.94
CA LYS A 182 4.51 -25.57 -24.10
C LYS A 182 5.71 -25.42 -25.05
N LYS A 183 5.42 -25.44 -26.35
CA LYS A 183 6.42 -25.24 -27.40
C LYS A 183 7.19 -23.93 -27.20
N GLY A 184 8.53 -24.01 -27.26
CA GLY A 184 9.43 -22.86 -27.14
C GLY A 184 9.68 -22.41 -25.70
N VAL A 185 9.10 -23.07 -24.69
CA VAL A 185 9.47 -22.85 -23.29
C VAL A 185 10.69 -23.70 -22.94
N VAL A 186 11.70 -23.06 -22.36
CA VAL A 186 12.92 -23.70 -21.84
C VAL A 186 12.88 -23.61 -20.32
N THR A 187 13.30 -24.66 -19.62
CA THR A 187 13.42 -24.69 -18.16
C THR A 187 14.89 -24.83 -17.75
N LEU A 188 15.36 -23.94 -16.90
CA LEU A 188 16.70 -23.96 -16.33
C LEU A 188 16.76 -24.83 -15.05
N PRO A 189 17.95 -25.28 -14.62
CA PRO A 189 18.10 -26.07 -13.39
C PRO A 189 17.57 -25.38 -12.12
N SER A 190 17.57 -24.05 -12.08
CA SER A 190 17.00 -23.26 -10.98
C SER A 190 15.48 -23.36 -10.87
N GLY A 191 14.81 -23.85 -11.92
CA GLY A 191 13.36 -23.86 -12.08
C GLY A 191 12.82 -22.62 -12.82
N LEU A 192 13.67 -21.63 -13.15
CA LEU A 192 13.29 -20.54 -14.05
C LEU A 192 12.87 -21.11 -15.40
N GLN A 193 11.70 -20.73 -15.89
CA GLN A 193 11.30 -21.01 -17.27
C GLN A 193 11.31 -19.73 -18.08
N TYR A 194 11.62 -19.84 -19.36
CA TYR A 194 11.52 -18.70 -20.27
C TYR A 194 11.13 -19.13 -21.67
N ARG A 195 10.66 -18.15 -22.46
CA ARG A 195 10.40 -18.27 -23.88
C ARG A 195 10.96 -17.04 -24.58
N ILE A 196 11.72 -17.26 -25.65
CA ILE A 196 12.25 -16.18 -26.47
C ILE A 196 11.12 -15.68 -27.38
N LEU A 197 10.74 -14.41 -27.24
CA LEU A 197 9.77 -13.74 -28.12
C LEU A 197 10.49 -13.06 -29.29
N LYS A 198 11.66 -12.49 -29.02
CA LYS A 198 12.56 -11.87 -30.00
C LYS A 198 14.00 -12.20 -29.63
N ALA A 199 14.75 -12.77 -30.57
CA ALA A 199 16.17 -13.00 -30.38
C ALA A 199 16.96 -11.69 -30.49
N GLY A 200 17.85 -11.45 -29.53
CA GLY A 200 18.85 -10.39 -29.59
C GLY A 200 20.17 -10.93 -30.14
N LYS A 201 21.07 -10.03 -30.53
CA LYS A 201 22.41 -10.40 -31.03
C LYS A 201 23.55 -9.59 -30.39
N GLY A 202 23.22 -8.71 -29.44
CA GLY A 202 24.23 -7.88 -28.79
C GLY A 202 24.84 -8.53 -27.55
N ALA A 203 25.55 -7.73 -26.75
CA ALA A 203 26.29 -8.20 -25.59
C ALA A 203 25.41 -8.82 -24.50
N LEU A 204 26.02 -9.66 -23.66
CA LEU A 204 25.43 -10.17 -22.43
C LEU A 204 25.87 -9.33 -21.23
N ALA A 205 25.02 -9.25 -20.21
CA ALA A 205 25.34 -8.58 -18.96
C ALA A 205 26.19 -9.47 -18.03
N THR A 206 27.07 -8.84 -17.26
CA THR A 206 27.69 -9.44 -16.06
C THR A 206 26.98 -8.95 -14.80
N ASP A 207 27.36 -9.46 -13.63
CA ASP A 207 26.70 -9.15 -12.34
C ASP A 207 26.66 -7.65 -11.99
N SER A 208 27.63 -6.87 -12.49
CA SER A 208 27.75 -5.42 -12.26
C SER A 208 27.28 -4.56 -13.43
N THR A 209 26.95 -5.17 -14.57
CA THR A 209 26.54 -4.42 -15.77
C THR A 209 25.17 -3.77 -15.53
N LEU A 210 25.07 -2.48 -15.82
CA LEU A 210 23.78 -1.80 -15.82
C LEU A 210 23.03 -2.14 -17.10
N VAL A 211 21.84 -2.70 -16.95
CA VAL A 211 20.96 -3.12 -18.05
C VAL A 211 19.73 -2.25 -18.06
N GLU A 212 19.49 -1.59 -19.19
CA GLU A 212 18.28 -0.83 -19.45
C GLU A 212 17.24 -1.74 -20.10
N VAL A 213 16.04 -1.76 -19.52
CA VAL A 213 14.96 -2.66 -19.90
C VAL A 213 13.62 -1.96 -20.01
N ASN A 214 12.78 -2.49 -20.89
CA ASN A 214 11.34 -2.40 -20.74
C ASN A 214 10.80 -3.71 -20.16
N TYR A 215 9.80 -3.63 -19.29
CA TYR A 215 9.19 -4.82 -18.74
C TYR A 215 7.73 -4.63 -18.31
N GLU A 216 7.04 -5.76 -18.22
CA GLU A 216 5.75 -5.87 -17.55
C GLU A 216 5.70 -7.16 -16.73
N GLY A 217 5.41 -7.01 -15.44
CA GLY A 217 5.21 -8.10 -14.49
C GLY A 217 3.74 -8.31 -14.18
N ARG A 218 3.29 -9.56 -14.31
CA ARG A 218 1.92 -9.97 -14.01
C ARG A 218 1.86 -11.30 -13.25
N LEU A 219 0.78 -11.49 -12.51
CA LEU A 219 0.43 -12.76 -11.89
C LEU A 219 -0.12 -13.73 -12.93
N THR A 220 -0.26 -15.00 -12.56
CA THR A 220 -0.80 -16.06 -13.45
C THR A 220 -2.26 -15.84 -13.86
N ASP A 221 -3.00 -15.02 -13.11
CA ASP A 221 -4.37 -14.59 -13.44
C ASP A 221 -4.41 -13.37 -14.39
N GLY A 222 -3.26 -12.82 -14.78
CA GLY A 222 -3.14 -11.66 -15.66
C GLY A 222 -3.07 -10.31 -14.92
N THR A 223 -3.22 -10.27 -13.59
CA THR A 223 -3.09 -9.04 -12.80
C THR A 223 -1.69 -8.44 -12.97
N ILE A 224 -1.61 -7.27 -13.59
CA ILE A 224 -0.35 -6.52 -13.74
C ILE A 224 -0.03 -5.84 -12.40
N PHE A 225 1.13 -6.17 -11.82
CA PHE A 225 1.60 -5.57 -10.57
C PHE A 225 2.69 -4.51 -10.79
N ASP A 226 3.41 -4.56 -11.92
CA ASP A 226 4.44 -3.58 -12.27
C ASP A 226 4.63 -3.51 -13.79
N SER A 227 4.82 -2.32 -14.36
CA SER A 227 5.00 -2.13 -15.81
C SER A 227 5.76 -0.83 -16.10
N SER A 228 6.91 -0.95 -16.77
CA SER A 228 7.66 0.22 -17.26
C SER A 228 6.90 0.93 -18.38
N PHE A 229 6.14 0.18 -19.19
CA PHE A 229 5.31 0.72 -20.27
C PHE A 229 4.24 1.66 -19.72
N LYS A 230 3.57 1.30 -18.61
CA LYS A 230 2.58 2.17 -17.97
C LYS A 230 3.19 3.46 -17.41
N ARG A 231 4.47 3.43 -17.03
CA ARG A 231 5.21 4.63 -16.61
C ARG A 231 5.71 5.47 -17.78
N GLY A 232 5.73 4.94 -19.00
CA GLY A 232 6.27 5.63 -20.18
C GLY A 232 7.79 5.80 -20.19
N GLN A 233 8.52 5.08 -19.32
CA GLN A 233 9.98 5.17 -19.24
C GLN A 233 10.61 3.80 -18.93
N THR A 234 11.80 3.56 -19.50
CA THR A 234 12.63 2.39 -19.23
C THR A 234 13.08 2.35 -17.76
N ALA A 235 13.55 1.19 -17.32
CA ALA A 235 14.18 1.02 -16.02
C ALA A 235 15.60 0.48 -16.20
N LYS A 236 16.50 0.87 -15.29
CA LYS A 236 17.88 0.41 -15.28
C LYS A 236 18.13 -0.44 -14.04
N PHE A 237 18.68 -1.64 -14.22
CA PHE A 237 18.99 -2.55 -13.13
C PHE A 237 20.36 -3.18 -13.30
N LYS A 238 21.05 -3.44 -12.19
CA LYS A 238 22.17 -4.40 -12.15
C LYS A 238 21.61 -5.78 -11.79
N PRO A 239 22.09 -6.90 -12.38
CA PRO A 239 21.59 -8.23 -12.05
C PRO A 239 21.59 -8.55 -10.55
N THR A 240 22.51 -7.97 -9.78
CA THR A 240 22.64 -8.14 -8.32
C THR A 240 21.59 -7.41 -7.48
N GLN A 241 20.79 -6.52 -8.07
CA GLN A 241 19.83 -5.65 -7.36
C GLN A 241 18.36 -6.07 -7.55
N VAL A 242 18.14 -7.18 -8.23
CA VAL A 242 16.81 -7.67 -8.61
C VAL A 242 16.57 -9.07 -8.03
N ILE A 243 15.33 -9.56 -8.15
CA ILE A 243 14.97 -10.92 -7.71
C ILE A 243 15.81 -11.98 -8.44
N LYS A 244 16.05 -13.12 -7.77
CA LYS A 244 16.99 -14.17 -8.23
C LYS A 244 16.74 -14.62 -9.67
N GLY A 245 15.47 -14.77 -10.07
CA GLY A 245 15.12 -15.16 -11.44
C GLY A 245 15.48 -14.10 -12.49
N TRP A 246 15.39 -12.82 -12.14
CA TRP A 246 15.87 -11.74 -13.00
C TRP A 246 17.40 -11.69 -13.07
N THR A 247 18.09 -11.92 -11.94
CA THR A 247 19.56 -12.01 -11.91
C THR A 247 20.07 -13.05 -12.90
N GLU A 248 19.43 -14.21 -12.95
CA GLU A 248 19.77 -15.29 -13.89
C GLU A 248 19.40 -14.91 -15.32
N ALA A 249 18.15 -14.48 -15.56
CA ALA A 249 17.67 -14.16 -16.91
C ALA A 249 18.47 -13.05 -17.60
N LEU A 250 18.75 -11.94 -16.91
CA LEU A 250 19.44 -10.79 -17.50
C LEU A 250 20.85 -11.13 -18.02
N LYS A 251 21.52 -12.13 -17.41
CA LYS A 251 22.84 -12.59 -17.83
C LYS A 251 22.80 -13.53 -19.03
N LEU A 252 21.63 -14.09 -19.35
CA LEU A 252 21.42 -15.01 -20.47
C LEU A 252 20.76 -14.33 -21.68
N MET A 253 20.15 -13.16 -21.47
CA MET A 253 19.46 -12.39 -22.49
C MET A 253 20.45 -11.50 -23.26
N PRO A 254 20.64 -11.69 -24.58
CA PRO A 254 21.44 -10.77 -25.40
C PRO A 254 20.76 -9.41 -25.53
N GLU A 255 21.54 -8.34 -25.66
CA GLU A 255 21.00 -7.00 -25.99
C GLU A 255 20.10 -7.07 -27.25
N GLY A 256 18.96 -6.36 -27.18
CA GLY A 256 17.93 -6.34 -28.22
C GLY A 256 16.94 -7.51 -28.17
N SER A 257 17.09 -8.44 -27.22
CA SER A 257 16.17 -9.56 -27.05
C SER A 257 14.90 -9.16 -26.28
N THR A 258 13.82 -9.90 -26.53
CA THR A 258 12.61 -9.86 -25.72
C THR A 258 12.24 -11.27 -25.29
N TRP A 259 12.20 -11.52 -23.98
CA TRP A 259 11.85 -12.81 -23.42
C TRP A 259 10.58 -12.69 -22.59
N GLU A 260 9.84 -13.79 -22.51
CA GLU A 260 8.85 -14.01 -21.46
C GLU A 260 9.43 -14.96 -20.42
N LEU A 261 9.51 -14.51 -19.18
CA LEU A 261 10.05 -15.25 -18.04
C LEU A 261 8.90 -15.73 -17.16
N TYR A 262 9.01 -16.95 -16.62
CA TYR A 262 8.08 -17.52 -15.65
C TYR A 262 8.87 -17.95 -14.42
N LEU A 263 8.73 -17.19 -13.34
CA LEU A 263 9.55 -17.32 -12.14
C LEU A 263 8.74 -18.02 -11.05
N PRO A 264 9.19 -19.20 -10.56
CA PRO A 264 8.62 -19.78 -9.35
C PRO A 264 8.88 -18.87 -8.15
N TYR A 265 8.04 -18.99 -7.11
CA TYR A 265 8.05 -18.09 -5.96
C TYR A 265 9.42 -18.00 -5.26
N ASN A 266 10.19 -19.08 -5.21
CA ASN A 266 11.51 -19.15 -4.60
C ASN A 266 12.60 -18.38 -5.38
N LEU A 267 12.35 -18.04 -6.65
CA LEU A 267 13.18 -17.15 -7.46
C LEU A 267 12.64 -15.70 -7.50
N ALA A 268 11.54 -15.45 -6.79
CA ALA A 268 10.85 -14.17 -6.69
C ALA A 268 10.70 -13.74 -5.21
N TYR A 269 9.48 -13.47 -4.74
CA TYR A 269 9.19 -12.93 -3.40
C TYR A 269 8.85 -13.99 -2.33
N GLY A 270 9.04 -15.27 -2.64
CA GLY A 270 9.05 -16.34 -1.65
C GLY A 270 7.68 -16.68 -1.06
N GLU A 271 7.73 -17.31 0.11
CA GLU A 271 6.56 -17.77 0.87
C GLU A 271 5.77 -16.64 1.54
N LYS A 272 6.32 -15.42 1.53
CA LYS A 272 5.74 -14.25 2.17
C LYS A 272 5.06 -13.31 1.17
N GLY A 273 5.50 -13.32 -0.09
CA GLY A 273 5.06 -12.32 -1.06
C GLY A 273 5.58 -10.91 -0.71
N THR A 274 5.02 -9.90 -1.37
CA THR A 274 5.30 -8.48 -1.07
C THR A 274 4.20 -7.59 -1.65
N GLY A 275 3.79 -6.55 -0.92
CA GLY A 275 2.79 -5.58 -1.42
C GLY A 275 1.54 -6.25 -2.01
N SER A 276 1.30 -6.03 -3.30
CA SER A 276 0.19 -6.61 -4.07
C SER A 276 0.44 -8.03 -4.59
N ILE A 277 1.64 -8.58 -4.38
CA ILE A 277 2.04 -9.92 -4.83
C ILE A 277 1.83 -10.92 -3.69
N PRO A 278 0.89 -11.87 -3.85
CA PRO A 278 0.61 -12.86 -2.82
C PRO A 278 1.80 -13.78 -2.46
N PRO A 279 1.76 -14.42 -1.29
CA PRO A 279 2.61 -15.58 -0.97
C PRO A 279 2.59 -16.64 -2.06
N TYR A 280 3.76 -17.24 -2.34
CA TYR A 280 3.89 -18.37 -3.28
C TYR A 280 3.52 -18.07 -4.75
N SER A 281 3.39 -16.80 -5.13
CA SER A 281 3.11 -16.43 -6.52
C SER A 281 4.22 -16.85 -7.48
N THR A 282 3.81 -17.43 -8.60
CA THR A 282 4.59 -17.45 -9.84
C THR A 282 4.44 -16.11 -10.52
N LEU A 283 5.55 -15.51 -10.94
CA LEU A 283 5.55 -14.24 -11.65
C LEU A 283 5.82 -14.46 -13.13
N ILE A 284 5.06 -13.79 -13.97
CA ILE A 284 5.29 -13.77 -15.41
C ILE A 284 5.81 -12.39 -15.78
N PHE A 285 6.98 -12.33 -16.39
CA PHE A 285 7.54 -11.08 -16.89
C PHE A 285 7.72 -11.14 -18.39
N LYS A 286 7.25 -10.11 -19.09
CA LYS A 286 7.78 -9.79 -20.43
C LYS A 286 8.92 -8.80 -20.23
N VAL A 287 10.12 -9.13 -20.68
CA VAL A 287 11.32 -8.28 -20.53
C VAL A 287 11.95 -8.06 -21.90
N GLU A 288 12.23 -6.81 -22.23
CA GLU A 288 12.99 -6.39 -23.39
C GLU A 288 14.29 -5.73 -22.91
N ILE A 289 15.44 -6.20 -23.39
CA ILE A 289 16.71 -5.52 -23.15
C ILE A 289 16.92 -4.47 -24.22
N VAL A 290 16.87 -3.21 -23.80
CA VAL A 290 17.12 -2.03 -24.63
C VAL A 290 18.62 -1.81 -24.77
N LYS A 291 19.35 -1.85 -23.64
CA LYS A 291 20.80 -1.60 -23.62
C LYS A 291 21.51 -2.37 -22.53
N VAL A 292 22.65 -2.96 -22.87
CA VAL A 292 23.60 -3.54 -21.92
C VAL A 292 24.78 -2.58 -21.76
N GLY A 293 25.18 -2.29 -20.52
CA GLY A 293 26.21 -1.28 -20.24
C GLY A 293 25.69 0.15 -20.37
N ALA A 294 24.43 0.38 -19.97
CA ALA A 294 23.86 1.72 -19.94
C ALA A 294 24.67 2.63 -19.00
N LYS A 295 24.78 3.92 -19.35
CA LYS A 295 25.33 4.93 -18.42
C LYS A 295 24.35 5.11 -17.25
N GLU A 296 24.87 5.37 -16.05
CA GLU A 296 24.05 5.64 -14.86
C GLU A 296 23.06 6.79 -15.11
#